data_AF-A0A644Z7U1-F1
#
_entry.id   AF-A0A644Z7U1-F1
#
_cell.length_a   1.000
_cell.length_b   1.000
_cell.length_c   1.000
_cell.angle_alpha   90.00
_cell.angle_beta   90.00
_cell.angle_gamma   90.00
#
_symmetry.space_group_name_H-M   'P 1'
#
loop_
_entity.id
_entity.type
_entity.pdbx_description
1 polymer ?
#
loop_
_entity_poly.entity_id
_entity_poly.type
_entity_poly.pdbx_seq_one_letter_code
_entity_poly.pdbx_strand_id
1 'polypeptide(L)'
;MKKENWATDFLTNLAKIYADDVEVLEIIEDTVNVYGDYVAYVYKMESLRPILKIKLSMDEYKNVVEEMDKKRTRVHNAAIASTKIINRLCESNRIPLFFEGNIDDRVEVAEFIRNVVVNVFQNRKQ
;
A
#
# COMPACT_ATOMS: atom_id res chain seq x y z
N MET A 1 10.38 -19.79 -13.87
CA MET A 1 10.89 -18.74 -12.97
C MET A 1 10.28 -18.95 -11.60
N LYS A 2 11.10 -19.15 -10.56
CA LYS A 2 10.59 -18.99 -9.19
C LYS A 2 10.03 -17.57 -9.10
N LYS A 3 8.77 -17.43 -8.72
CA LYS A 3 8.25 -16.10 -8.39
C LYS A 3 9.01 -15.66 -7.15
N GLU A 4 9.76 -14.60 -7.26
CA GLU A 4 10.52 -14.05 -6.15
C GLU A 4 9.52 -13.38 -5.22
N ASN A 5 9.42 -13.83 -3.96
CA ASN A 5 8.50 -13.29 -2.97
C ASN A 5 9.11 -12.08 -2.24
N TRP A 6 9.76 -11.20 -3.03
CA TRP A 6 10.65 -10.15 -2.54
C TRP A 6 9.98 -9.27 -1.48
N ALA A 7 8.69 -8.96 -1.62
CA ALA A 7 8.01 -8.07 -0.69
C ALA A 7 7.84 -8.73 0.68
N THR A 8 7.36 -9.99 0.69
CA THR A 8 7.21 -10.76 1.94
C THR A 8 8.56 -11.05 2.56
N ASP A 9 9.55 -11.43 1.74
CA ASP A 9 10.89 -11.76 2.22
C ASP A 9 11.57 -10.54 2.84
N PHE A 10 11.45 -9.37 2.21
CA PHE A 10 11.97 -8.11 2.74
C PHE A 10 11.35 -7.78 4.09
N LEU A 11 10.01 -7.73 4.17
CA LEU A 11 9.31 -7.37 5.41
C LEU A 11 9.56 -8.39 6.52
N THR A 12 9.66 -9.68 6.19
CA THR A 12 10.02 -10.73 7.16
C THR A 12 11.44 -10.55 7.68
N ASN A 13 12.39 -10.19 6.81
CA ASN A 13 13.78 -9.96 7.23
C ASN A 13 13.90 -8.70 8.09
N LEU A 14 13.17 -7.63 7.76
CA LEU A 14 13.08 -6.45 8.62
C LEU A 14 12.46 -6.80 9.98
N ALA A 15 11.36 -7.56 10.01
CA ALA A 15 10.72 -8.00 11.24
C ALA A 15 11.66 -8.84 12.13
N LYS A 16 12.50 -9.70 11.54
CA LYS A 16 13.50 -10.48 12.29
C LYS A 16 14.55 -9.60 13.00
N ILE A 17 14.89 -8.44 12.44
CA ILE A 17 15.82 -7.50 13.09
C ILE A 17 15.20 -6.94 14.37
N TYR A 18 13.88 -6.75 14.37
CA TYR A 18 13.07 -6.22 15.48
C TYR A 18 12.27 -7.31 16.21
N ALA A 19 12.76 -8.55 16.24
CA ALA A 19 11.99 -9.68 16.76
C ALA A 19 11.53 -9.54 18.22
N ASP A 20 12.27 -8.75 19.02
CA ASP A 20 11.97 -8.49 20.43
C ASP A 20 11.26 -7.13 20.67
N ASP A 21 10.97 -6.38 19.60
CA ASP A 21 10.34 -5.06 19.65
C ASP A 21 8.91 -5.12 19.07
N VAL A 22 7.94 -5.39 19.96
CA VAL A 22 6.53 -5.58 19.59
C VAL A 22 5.96 -4.33 18.90
N GLU A 23 6.33 -3.13 19.34
CA GLU A 23 5.82 -1.88 18.76
C GLU A 23 6.28 -1.73 17.31
N VAL A 24 7.53 -2.08 17.01
CA VAL A 24 8.04 -2.06 15.63
C VAL A 24 7.42 -3.17 14.78
N LEU A 25 7.16 -4.34 15.35
CA LEU A 25 6.45 -5.42 14.65
C LEU A 25 5.02 -5.00 14.27
N GLU A 26 4.30 -4.31 15.15
CA GLU A 26 2.98 -3.74 14.87
C GLU A 26 3.04 -2.71 13.74
N ILE A 27 4.07 -1.86 13.70
CA ILE A 27 4.29 -0.90 12.59
C ILE A 27 4.46 -1.62 11.24
N ILE A 28 5.21 -2.73 11.22
CA ILE A 28 5.42 -3.52 10.01
C ILE A 28 4.10 -4.17 9.57
N GLU A 29 3.33 -4.72 10.51
CA GLU A 29 2.00 -5.28 10.26
C GLU A 29 1.03 -4.22 9.70
N ASP A 30 0.93 -3.07 10.35
CA ASP A 30 0.11 -1.94 9.92
C ASP A 30 0.47 -1.48 8.52
N THR A 31 1.75 -1.50 8.17
CA THR A 31 2.19 -1.16 6.80
C THR A 31 1.60 -2.12 5.77
N VAL A 32 1.62 -3.43 6.06
CA VAL A 32 1.01 -4.44 5.16
C VAL A 32 -0.48 -4.20 5.00
N ASN A 33 -1.18 -3.91 6.11
CA ASN A 33 -2.61 -3.63 6.10
C ASN A 33 -2.95 -2.39 5.26
N VAL A 34 -2.24 -1.28 5.48
CA VAL A 34 -2.47 -0.01 4.77
C VAL A 34 -2.20 -0.14 3.26
N TYR A 35 -1.21 -0.94 2.86
CA TYR A 35 -0.96 -1.22 1.44
C TYR A 35 -2.10 -1.99 0.79
N GLY A 36 -2.61 -3.03 1.48
CA GLY A 36 -3.79 -3.78 1.05
C GLY A 36 -5.02 -2.88 0.93
N ASP A 37 -5.26 -2.05 1.93
CA ASP A 37 -6.39 -1.11 1.98
C ASP A 37 -6.35 -0.10 0.83
N TYR A 38 -5.17 0.46 0.53
CA TYR A 38 -5.01 1.38 -0.60
C TYR A 38 -5.36 0.72 -1.92
N VAL A 39 -4.78 -0.45 -2.21
CA VAL A 39 -5.02 -1.15 -3.47
C VAL A 39 -6.47 -1.62 -3.58
N ALA A 40 -7.04 -2.15 -2.50
CA ALA A 40 -8.45 -2.54 -2.45
C ALA A 40 -9.39 -1.36 -2.67
N TYR A 41 -9.06 -0.18 -2.12
CA TYR A 41 -9.85 1.03 -2.32
C TYR A 41 -9.79 1.53 -3.77
N VAL A 42 -8.61 1.55 -4.38
CA VAL A 42 -8.43 1.89 -5.80
C VAL A 42 -9.20 0.90 -6.68
N TYR A 43 -9.08 -0.41 -6.43
CA TYR A 43 -9.84 -1.43 -7.15
C TYR A 43 -11.35 -1.21 -7.05
N LYS A 44 -11.87 -1.02 -5.84
CA LYS A 44 -13.29 -0.73 -5.58
C LYS A 44 -13.73 0.51 -6.36
N MET A 45 -12.90 1.55 -6.34
CA MET A 45 -13.20 2.82 -6.96
C MET A 45 -13.32 2.72 -8.48
N GLU A 46 -12.30 2.18 -9.13
CA GLU A 46 -12.28 2.01 -10.58
C GLU A 46 -13.37 1.04 -11.06
N SER A 47 -13.67 0.00 -10.28
CA SER A 47 -14.73 -0.97 -10.59
C SER A 47 -16.14 -0.39 -10.44
N LEU A 48 -16.36 0.47 -9.43
CA LEU A 48 -17.68 1.03 -9.16
C LEU A 48 -18.01 2.26 -10.00
N ARG A 49 -17.04 3.10 -10.38
CA ARG A 49 -17.26 4.30 -11.20
C ARG A 49 -18.20 4.06 -12.40
N PRO A 50 -17.96 3.08 -13.30
CA PRO A 50 -18.85 2.85 -14.43
C PRO A 50 -20.25 2.38 -14.02
N ILE A 51 -20.37 1.56 -12.97
CA ILE A 51 -21.65 1.07 -12.45
C ILE A 51 -22.47 2.24 -11.87
N LEU A 52 -21.82 3.10 -11.07
CA LEU A 52 -22.45 4.25 -10.42
C LEU A 52 -22.94 5.27 -11.45
N LYS A 53 -22.19 5.46 -12.55
CA LYS A 53 -22.59 6.35 -13.65
C LYS A 53 -23.91 5.93 -14.31
N ILE A 54 -24.22 4.63 -14.31
CA ILE A 54 -25.49 4.09 -14.82
C ILE A 54 -26.59 4.19 -13.75
N LYS A 55 -26.24 3.93 -12.49
CA LYS A 55 -27.19 3.79 -11.38
C LYS A 55 -27.73 5.13 -10.85
N LEU A 56 -26.91 6.19 -10.87
CA LEU A 56 -27.19 7.44 -10.16
C LEU A 56 -27.55 8.58 -11.12
N SER A 57 -28.26 9.58 -10.60
CA SER A 57 -28.37 10.87 -11.29
C SER A 57 -26.99 11.55 -11.39
N MET A 58 -26.87 12.54 -12.28
CA MET A 58 -25.60 13.25 -12.50
C MET A 58 -25.05 13.91 -11.22
N ASP A 59 -25.91 14.52 -10.42
CA ASP A 59 -25.49 15.23 -9.20
C ASP A 59 -25.11 14.24 -8.09
N GLU A 60 -25.86 13.15 -7.91
CA GLU A 60 -25.50 12.07 -6.99
C GLU A 60 -24.17 11.41 -7.39
N TYR A 61 -23.97 11.16 -8.68
CA TYR A 61 -22.73 10.58 -9.20
C TYR A 61 -21.52 11.46 -8.90
N LYS A 62 -21.62 12.77 -9.15
CA LYS A 62 -20.55 13.73 -8.83
C LYS A 62 -20.21 13.71 -7.34
N ASN A 63 -21.22 13.81 -6.47
CA ASN A 63 -21.03 13.80 -5.02
C ASN A 63 -20.35 12.51 -4.55
N VAL A 64 -20.80 11.35 -5.03
CA VAL A 64 -20.20 10.05 -4.66
C VAL A 64 -18.76 9.94 -5.15
N VAL A 65 -18.47 10.35 -6.39
CA VAL A 65 -17.12 10.34 -6.94
C VAL A 65 -16.18 11.25 -6.16
N GLU A 66 -16.61 12.46 -5.81
CA GLU A 66 -15.79 13.38 -5.00
C GLU A 66 -15.45 12.79 -3.64
N GLU A 67 -16.41 12.17 -2.96
CA GLU A 67 -16.15 11.47 -1.69
C GLU A 67 -15.20 10.28 -1.87
N MET A 68 -15.28 9.58 -3.00
CA MET A 68 -14.34 8.52 -3.33
C MET A 68 -12.92 9.04 -3.54
N ASP A 69 -12.76 10.15 -4.27
CA ASP A 69 -11.46 10.79 -4.49
C ASP A 69 -10.85 11.33 -3.19
N LYS A 70 -11.66 11.91 -2.30
CA LYS A 70 -11.22 12.36 -0.96
C LYS A 70 -10.72 11.18 -0.12
N LYS A 71 -11.47 10.08 -0.08
CA LYS A 71 -11.08 8.90 0.69
C LYS A 71 -9.85 8.20 0.07
N ARG A 72 -9.75 8.09 -1.26
CA ARG A 72 -8.54 7.57 -1.93
C ARG A 72 -7.31 8.36 -1.52
N THR A 73 -7.40 9.69 -1.55
CA THR A 73 -6.31 10.58 -1.16
C THR A 73 -5.89 10.33 0.29
N ARG A 74 -6.84 10.17 1.20
CA ARG A 74 -6.58 9.91 2.62
C ARG A 74 -5.87 8.57 2.85
N VAL A 75 -6.34 7.49 2.22
CA VAL A 75 -5.73 6.15 2.33
C VAL A 75 -4.34 6.14 1.69
N HIS A 76 -4.17 6.83 0.54
CA HIS A 76 -2.87 6.97 -0.10
C HIS A 76 -1.86 7.74 0.78
N ASN A 77 -2.30 8.81 1.46
CA ASN A 77 -1.43 9.54 2.40
C ASN A 77 -0.95 8.64 3.56
N ALA A 78 -1.84 7.78 4.08
CA ALA A 78 -1.46 6.81 5.11
C ALA A 78 -0.42 5.81 4.59
N ALA A 79 -0.59 5.34 3.34
CA ALA A 79 0.37 4.43 2.72
C ALA A 79 1.74 5.08 2.52
N ILE A 80 1.80 6.32 1.99
CA ILE A 80 3.05 7.09 1.87
C ILE A 80 3.72 7.27 3.23
N ALA A 81 2.95 7.62 4.27
CA ALA A 81 3.48 7.78 5.62
C ALA A 81 4.06 6.47 6.16
N SER A 82 3.38 5.34 5.93
CA SER A 82 3.86 4.00 6.32
C SER A 82 5.14 3.63 5.57
N THR A 83 5.22 3.91 4.26
CA THR A 83 6.45 3.71 3.47
C THR A 83 7.62 4.55 4.01
N LYS A 84 7.37 5.81 4.39
CA LYS A 84 8.39 6.67 5.04
C LYS A 84 8.89 6.05 6.35
N ILE A 85 8.00 5.48 7.16
CA ILE A 85 8.37 4.83 8.43
C ILE A 85 9.22 3.58 8.17
N ILE A 86 8.80 2.68 7.28
CA ILE A 86 9.59 1.49 6.94
C ILE A 86 10.98 1.86 6.44
N ASN A 87 11.10 2.84 5.55
CA ASN A 87 12.41 3.29 5.06
C ASN A 87 13.30 3.82 6.19
N ARG A 88 12.75 4.52 7.19
CA ARG A 88 13.52 4.96 8.37
C ARG A 88 14.00 3.79 9.23
N LEU A 89 13.20 2.74 9.37
CA LEU A 89 13.64 1.50 10.04
C LEU A 89 14.78 0.85 9.26
N CYS A 90 14.73 0.84 7.93
CA CYS A 90 15.81 0.36 7.08
C CYS A 90 17.10 1.18 7.28
N GLU A 91 17.01 2.51 7.24
CA GLU A 91 18.14 3.42 7.46
C GLU A 91 18.79 3.21 8.84
N SER A 92 17.97 3.07 9.88
CA SER A 92 18.43 2.87 11.26
C SER A 92 19.26 1.59 11.41
N ASN A 93 18.98 0.58 10.59
CA ASN A 93 19.71 -0.69 10.57
C ASN A 93 20.73 -0.80 9.43
N ARG A 94 20.93 0.28 8.67
CA ARG A 94 21.88 0.33 7.53
C ARG A 94 21.63 -0.77 6.49
N ILE A 95 20.37 -1.12 6.26
CA ILE A 95 19.95 -2.04 5.19
C ILE A 95 19.34 -1.25 4.02
N PRO A 96 19.24 -1.83 2.80
CA PRO A 96 18.59 -1.18 1.68
C PRO A 96 17.16 -0.72 2.01
N LEU A 97 16.74 0.40 1.40
CA LEU A 97 15.39 0.93 1.59
C LEU A 97 14.37 -0.03 0.99
N PHE A 98 13.16 -0.07 1.55
CA PHE A 98 12.09 -0.85 0.96
C PHE A 98 11.58 -0.23 -0.33
N PHE A 99 11.53 1.11 -0.35
CA PHE A 99 11.25 1.91 -1.52
C PHE A 99 12.41 2.86 -1.80
N GLU A 100 13.07 2.70 -2.96
CA GLU A 100 14.25 3.48 -3.37
C GLU A 100 13.91 4.66 -4.30
N GLY A 101 12.63 4.82 -4.66
CA GLY A 101 12.16 5.88 -5.54
C GLY A 101 11.95 7.22 -4.83
N ASN A 102 11.34 8.18 -5.54
CA ASN A 102 11.02 9.48 -4.95
C ASN A 102 9.77 9.38 -4.06
N ILE A 103 9.95 9.47 -2.74
CA ILE A 103 8.87 9.35 -1.76
C ILE A 103 7.84 10.50 -1.80
N ASP A 104 8.20 11.62 -2.43
CA ASP A 104 7.29 12.74 -2.65
C ASP A 104 6.61 12.67 -4.03
N ASP A 105 7.03 11.75 -4.91
CA ASP A 105 6.28 11.37 -6.11
C ASP A 105 5.19 10.36 -5.73
N ARG A 106 3.98 10.88 -5.58
CA ARG A 106 2.80 10.09 -5.22
C ARG A 106 2.49 8.99 -6.23
N VAL A 107 2.77 9.19 -7.52
CA VAL A 107 2.46 8.20 -8.56
C VAL A 107 3.43 7.04 -8.42
N GLU A 108 4.72 7.34 -8.28
CA GLU A 108 5.75 6.33 -8.09
C GLU A 108 5.50 5.47 -6.83
N VAL A 109 5.14 6.11 -5.70
CA VAL A 109 4.77 5.39 -4.47
C VAL A 109 3.54 4.51 -4.67
N ALA A 110 2.51 5.00 -5.36
CA ALA A 110 1.32 4.20 -5.66
C ALA A 110 1.63 2.96 -6.51
N GLU A 111 2.53 3.09 -7.50
CA GLU A 111 2.99 1.97 -8.32
C GLU A 111 3.78 0.96 -7.51
N PHE A 112 4.67 1.42 -6.63
CA PHE A 112 5.40 0.56 -5.70
C PHE A 112 4.44 -0.23 -4.79
N ILE A 113 3.49 0.43 -4.14
CA ILE A 113 2.51 -0.23 -3.26
C ILE A 113 1.70 -1.28 -4.04
N ARG A 114 1.26 -0.96 -5.26
CA ARG A 114 0.59 -1.93 -6.15
C ARG A 114 1.48 -3.15 -6.40
N ASN A 115 2.76 -2.94 -6.72
CA ASN A 115 3.70 -4.01 -7.01
C ASN A 115 3.95 -4.91 -5.78
N VAL A 116 4.01 -4.33 -4.57
CA VAL A 116 4.06 -5.09 -3.31
C VAL A 116 2.85 -6.01 -3.18
N VAL A 117 1.63 -5.47 -3.29
CA VAL A 117 0.40 -6.26 -3.12
C VAL A 117 0.27 -7.35 -4.19
N VAL A 118 0.60 -7.03 -5.45
CA VAL A 118 0.62 -8.01 -6.54
C VAL A 118 1.64 -9.11 -6.27
N ASN A 119 2.84 -8.76 -5.80
CA ASN A 119 3.88 -9.74 -5.47
C ASN A 119 3.40 -10.72 -4.39
N VAL A 120 2.83 -10.20 -3.30
CA VAL A 120 2.25 -11.02 -2.21
C VAL A 120 1.17 -11.95 -2.76
N PHE A 121 0.21 -11.43 -3.54
CA PHE A 121 -0.87 -12.24 -4.09
C PHE A 121 -0.38 -13.34 -5.05
N GLN A 122 0.62 -13.03 -5.88
CA GLN A 122 1.19 -13.97 -6.84
C GLN A 122 1.97 -15.12 -6.18
N ASN A 123 2.48 -14.90 -4.96
CA ASN A 123 3.29 -15.83 -4.16
C ASN A 123 2.53 -16.48 -2.99
N ARG A 124 1.22 -16.27 -2.90
CA ARG A 124 0.38 -16.88 -1.85
C ARG A 124 0.53 -18.41 -1.83
N LYS A 125 0.46 -18.99 -0.62
CA LYS A 125 0.41 -20.45 -0.45
C LYS A 125 -0.85 -20.99 -1.15
N GLN A 126 -0.73 -22.12 -1.84
CA GLN A 126 -1.85 -22.85 -2.43
C GLN A 126 -2.45 -23.80 -1.40
#